data_AF-A0A920Q1B7-F1
#
_entry.id   AF-A0A920Q1B7-F1
#
_cell.length_a   1.000
_cell.length_b   1.000
_cell.length_c   1.000
_cell.angle_alpha   90.00
_cell.angle_beta   90.00
_cell.angle_gamma   90.00
#
_symmetry.space_group_name_H-M   'P 1'
#
loop_
_entity.id
_entity.type
_entity.pdbx_description
1 polymer ?
#
loop_
_entity_poly.entity_id
_entity_poly.type
_entity_poly.pdbx_seq_one_letter_code
_entity_poly.pdbx_strand_id
1 'polypeptide(L)' 'MARLGNTLLTLLFVMLASASAPIAAAESSAEVGIQDNPIATSEESVAAGRTIYGRFCRSCHGQRADGRGMAAPPDRDRPT' A
#
# COMPACT_ATOMS: atom_id res chain seq x y z
N MET A 1 -49.14 -34.55 -5.77
CA MET A 1 -48.03 -34.75 -4.80
C MET A 1 -46.66 -34.60 -5.45
N ALA A 2 -46.35 -35.28 -6.56
CA ALA A 2 -45.05 -35.15 -7.25
C ALA A 2 -44.70 -33.73 -7.75
N ARG A 3 -45.68 -32.97 -8.27
CA ARG A 3 -45.46 -31.58 -8.73
C ARG A 3 -45.14 -30.61 -7.58
N LEU A 4 -45.69 -30.85 -6.39
CA LEU A 4 -45.44 -30.03 -5.20
C LEU A 4 -44.06 -30.33 -4.60
N GLY A 5 -43.62 -31.60 -4.67
CA GLY A 5 -42.27 -32.02 -4.29
C GLY A 5 -41.19 -31.45 -5.20
N ASN A 6 -41.41 -31.47 -6.53
CA ASN A 6 -40.49 -30.86 -7.48
C ASN A 6 -40.38 -29.34 -7.31
N THR A 7 -41.50 -28.65 -7.07
CA THR A 7 -41.47 -27.20 -6.82
C THR A 7 -40.72 -26.85 -5.53
N LEU A 8 -40.90 -27.64 -4.46
CA LEU A 8 -40.20 -27.41 -3.20
C LEU A 8 -38.69 -27.67 -3.33
N LEU A 9 -38.32 -28.71 -4.09
CA LEU A 9 -36.92 -29.04 -4.35
C LEU A 9 -36.25 -27.99 -5.24
N THR A 10 -36.94 -27.46 -6.25
CA THR A 10 -36.42 -26.35 -7.07
C THR A 10 -36.26 -25.07 -6.26
N LEU A 11 -37.20 -24.76 -5.36
CA LEU A 11 -37.10 -23.57 -4.49
C LEU A 11 -35.94 -23.69 -3.50
N LEU A 12 -35.75 -24.88 -2.92
CA LEU A 12 -34.63 -25.16 -2.02
C LEU A 12 -33.29 -25.05 -2.75
N PHE A 13 -33.20 -25.53 -3.99
CA PHE A 13 -31.99 -25.47 -4.81
C PHE A 13 -31.65 -24.02 -5.21
N VAL A 14 -32.65 -23.21 -5.57
CA VAL A 14 -32.48 -21.77 -5.85
C VAL A 14 -32.02 -21.01 -4.61
N MET A 15 -32.56 -21.35 -3.42
CA MET A 15 -32.14 -20.74 -2.16
C MET A 15 -30.70 -21.12 -1.77
N LEU A 16 -30.27 -22.36 -2.00
CA LEU A 16 -28.90 -22.80 -1.71
C LEU A 16 -27.86 -22.21 -2.67
N ALA A 17 -28.22 -22.03 -3.94
CA ALA A 17 -27.33 -21.45 -4.96
C ALA A 17 -27.11 -19.93 -4.81
N SER A 18 -27.86 -19.26 -3.94
CA SER A 18 -27.80 -17.80 -3.75
C SER A 18 -26.82 -17.35 -2.66
N ALA A 19 -26.18 -18.28 -1.92
CA ALA A 19 -25.26 -17.96 -0.82
C ALA A 19 -23.82 -17.61 -1.26
N SER A 20 -23.57 -17.55 -2.57
CA SER A 20 -22.27 -17.16 -3.14
C SER A 20 -22.35 -15.73 -3.69
N ALA A 21 -22.57 -14.75 -2.82
CA ALA A 21 -22.18 -13.40 -3.17
C ALA A 21 -20.67 -13.46 -3.49
N PRO A 22 -20.20 -12.95 -4.65
CA PRO A 22 -18.78 -12.68 -4.76
C PRO A 22 -18.49 -11.76 -3.58
N ILE A 23 -17.50 -12.12 -2.76
CA ILE A 23 -16.78 -11.09 -2.04
C ILE A 23 -16.19 -10.27 -3.19
N ALA A 24 -16.96 -9.30 -3.68
CA ALA A 24 -16.43 -8.18 -4.40
C ALA A 24 -15.33 -7.74 -3.46
N ALA A 25 -14.09 -8.04 -3.85
CA ALA A 25 -12.96 -7.35 -3.31
C ALA A 25 -13.43 -5.91 -3.34
N ALA A 26 -13.70 -5.36 -2.16
CA ALA A 26 -13.65 -3.94 -2.02
C ALA A 26 -12.24 -3.66 -2.48
N GLU A 27 -12.13 -3.31 -3.76
CA GLU A 27 -10.91 -2.81 -4.33
C GLU A 27 -10.71 -1.55 -3.55
N SER A 28 -9.98 -1.68 -2.44
CA SER A 28 -9.31 -0.58 -1.81
C SER A 28 -8.13 -0.24 -2.72
N SER A 29 -8.42 0.08 -3.98
CA SER A 29 -7.96 1.33 -4.56
C SER A 29 -8.56 2.46 -3.72
N ALA A 30 -8.07 2.56 -2.49
CA ALA A 30 -7.81 3.87 -1.97
C ALA A 30 -6.88 4.47 -3.01
N GLU A 31 -7.39 5.47 -3.73
CA GLU A 31 -6.57 6.47 -4.38
C GLU A 31 -5.36 6.70 -3.46
N VAL A 32 -4.14 6.42 -3.94
CA VAL A 32 -2.92 6.80 -3.22
C VAL A 32 -2.88 8.32 -3.29
N GLY A 33 -3.72 8.95 -2.48
CA GLY A 33 -3.75 10.39 -2.31
C GLY A 33 -2.39 10.76 -1.77
N ILE A 34 -1.74 11.72 -2.43
CA ILE A 34 -0.51 12.33 -1.93
C ILE A 34 -0.76 12.71 -0.48
N GLN A 35 -0.10 12.01 0.43
CA GLN A 35 -0.20 12.31 1.86
C GLN A 35 0.70 13.50 2.12
N ASP A 36 0.14 14.56 2.67
CA ASP A 36 0.94 15.66 3.19
C ASP A 36 1.76 15.17 4.39
N ASN A 37 2.97 15.70 4.54
CA ASN A 37 3.75 15.46 5.74
C ASN A 37 3.01 16.09 6.94
N PRO A 38 2.55 15.30 7.92
CA PRO A 38 1.84 15.84 9.08
C PRO A 38 2.73 16.73 9.96
N ILE A 39 4.05 16.70 9.74
CA ILE A 39 5.01 17.58 10.38
C ILE A 39 5.20 18.82 9.51
N ALA A 40 4.84 19.98 10.06
CA ALA A 40 5.05 21.26 9.41
C ALA A 40 6.55 21.48 9.09
N THR A 41 6.81 22.10 7.94
CA THR A 41 8.17 22.51 7.59
C THR A 41 8.55 23.72 8.43
N SER A 42 9.50 23.55 9.34
CA SER A 42 10.05 24.57 10.23
C SER A 42 11.56 24.36 10.38
N GLU A 43 12.29 25.34 10.91
CA GLU A 43 13.72 25.18 11.18
C GLU A 43 13.99 24.01 12.14
N GLU A 44 13.11 23.85 13.14
CA GLU A 44 13.17 22.74 14.11
C GLU A 44 12.98 21.38 13.42
N SER A 45 11.95 21.22 12.58
CA SER A 45 11.70 19.96 11.90
C SER A 45 12.79 19.61 10.90
N VAL A 46 13.37 20.62 10.24
CA VAL A 46 14.55 20.45 9.36
C VAL A 46 15.78 20.05 10.17
N ALA A 47 16.03 20.63 11.34
CA ALA A 47 17.16 20.27 12.20
C ALA A 47 17.04 18.85 12.75
N ALA A 48 15.85 18.46 13.20
CA ALA A 48 15.54 17.09 13.62
C ALA A 48 15.73 16.09 12.46
N GLY A 49 15.18 16.42 11.29
CA GLY A 49 15.35 15.62 10.07
C GLY A 49 16.82 15.45 9.66
N ARG A 50 17.63 16.51 9.78
CA ARG A 50 19.07 16.45 9.50
C ARG A 50 19.81 15.47 10.42
N THR A 51 19.43 15.41 11.69
CA THR A 51 19.99 14.47 12.67
C THR A 51 19.65 13.03 12.30
N ILE A 52 18.38 12.76 11.99
CA ILE A 52 17.90 11.44 11.56
C ILE A 52 18.59 11.00 10.27
N TYR A 53 18.63 11.88 9.27
CA TYR A 53 19.29 11.62 7.99
C TYR A 53 20.77 11.27 8.17
N GLY A 54 21.47 12.04 9.00
CA GLY A 54 22.86 11.79 9.33
C GLY A 54 23.09 10.43 9.98
N ARG A 55 22.17 9.98 10.84
CA ARG A 55 22.29 8.72 11.57
C ARG A 55 21.96 7.49 10.71
N PHE A 56 20.94 7.58 9.86
CA PHE A 56 20.38 6.38 9.22
C PHE A 56 20.49 6.36 7.69
N CYS A 57 20.54 7.52 7.04
CA CYS A 57 20.43 7.61 5.57
C CYS A 57 21.77 7.89 4.90
N ARG A 58 22.64 8.66 5.57
CA ARG A 58 23.90 9.18 5.03
C ARG A 58 24.86 8.08 4.54
N SER A 59 24.88 6.90 5.16
CA SER A 59 25.79 5.81 4.79
C SER A 59 25.62 5.39 3.32
N CYS A 60 24.38 5.38 2.82
CA CYS A 60 24.07 5.03 1.43
C CYS A 60 23.85 6.29 0.56
N HIS A 61 23.10 7.27 1.06
CA HIS A 61 22.70 8.43 0.26
C HIS A 61 23.72 9.58 0.24
N GLY A 62 24.80 9.50 1.02
CA GLY A 62 25.85 10.52 1.09
C GLY A 62 25.51 11.70 1.99
N GLN A 63 26.51 12.51 2.37
CA GLN A 63 26.28 13.67 3.25
C GLN A 63 25.40 14.74 2.59
N ARG A 64 25.42 14.79 1.26
CA ARG A 64 24.72 15.79 0.43
C ARG A 64 23.47 15.24 -0.24
N ALA A 65 23.01 14.04 0.11
CA ALA A 65 21.91 13.35 -0.57
C ALA A 65 22.12 13.14 -2.08
N ASP A 66 23.38 12.91 -2.46
CA ASP A 66 23.82 12.77 -3.84
C ASP A 66 24.00 11.31 -4.28
N GLY A 67 23.61 10.35 -3.45
CA GLY A 67 23.75 8.92 -3.73
C GLY A 67 25.19 8.42 -3.61
N ARG A 68 26.12 9.22 -3.06
CA ARG A 68 27.55 8.88 -2.96
C ARG A 68 27.98 8.54 -1.54
N GLY A 69 27.12 7.84 -0.79
CA GLY A 69 27.48 7.29 0.51
C GLY A 69 28.54 6.18 0.38
N MET A 70 29.24 5.89 1.48
CA MET A 70 30.26 4.83 1.54
C MET A 70 29.70 3.42 1.27
N ALA A 71 28.40 3.23 1.50
CA ALA A 71 27.67 2.01 1.24
C ALA A 71 26.73 2.12 0.02
N ALA A 72 26.89 3.16 -0.81
CA ALA A 72 26.16 3.27 -2.06
C ALA A 72 26.53 2.12 -3.02
N PRO A 73 25.60 1.63 -3.84
CA PRO A 73 25.90 0.63 -4.86
C PRO A 73 26.92 1.17 -5.88
N PRO A 74 27.73 0.29 -6.49
CA PRO A 74 28.81 0.69 -7.39
C PRO A 74 28.31 1.36 -8.68
N ASP A 75 27.08 1.11 -9.10
CA ASP A 75 26.44 1.64 -10.31
C ASP A 75 25.53 2.85 -10.04
N ARG A 76 25.83 3.62 -9.00
CA ARG A 76 25.10 4.83 -8.57
C ARG A 76 24.90 5.94 -9.62
N ASP A 77 25.62 5.89 -10.73
CA ASP A 77 25.51 6.84 -11.85
C ASP A 77 24.64 6.30 -13.00
N ARG A 78 23.95 5.16 -12.82
CA ARG A 78 23.02 4.62 -13.81
C ARG A 78 21.88 5.63 -14.04
N PRO A 79 21.65 6.09 -15.29
CA PRO A 79 20.49 6.92 -15.60
C PRO A 79 19.21 6.12 -15.30
N THR A 80 18.34 6.69 -14.45
CA THR A 80 16.97 6.22 -14.25
C THR A 80 16.08 6.61 -15.41
#